data_AF-A0A964HBC3-F1
#
_entry.id   AF-A0A964HBC3-F1
#
_cell.length_a   1.000
_cell.length_b   1.000
_cell.length_c   1.000
_cell.angle_alpha   90.00
_cell.angle_beta   90.00
_cell.angle_gamma   90.00
#
_symmetry.space_group_name_H-M   'P 1'
#
loop_
_entity.id
_entity.type
_entity.pdbx_description
1 polymer ?
#
loop_
_entity_poly.entity_id
_entity_poly.type
_entity_poly.pdbx_seq_one_letter_code
_entity_poly.pdbx_strand_id
1 'polypeptide(L)'
;LALGFKADERDYGIGAQVLSDLGLSSIRLMTNNPDKIAGLEGHGLTISRRVPVQVRCNPANARYLRTKRDKMGHLLDLGRCGNH
;
A
#
# COMPACT_ATOMS: atom_id res chain seq x y z
N LEU A 1 -15.90 1.79 -14.06
CA LEU A 1 -15.25 0.47 -14.16
C LEU A 1 -15.71 -0.13 -15.49
N ALA A 2 -15.02 0.15 -16.60
CA ALA A 2 -15.53 -0.09 -17.97
C ALA A 2 -14.63 -0.98 -18.84
N LEU A 3 -13.61 -1.63 -18.25
CA LEU A 3 -12.61 -2.40 -18.99
C LEU A 3 -12.41 -3.84 -18.45
N GLY A 4 -13.25 -4.32 -17.53
CA GLY A 4 -13.18 -5.70 -17.02
C GLY A 4 -11.99 -6.03 -16.09
N PHE A 5 -10.99 -5.14 -15.95
CA PHE A 5 -9.86 -5.33 -15.05
C PHE A 5 -10.23 -5.16 -13.58
N LYS A 6 -9.62 -5.96 -12.70
CA LYS A 6 -9.72 -5.74 -11.24
C LYS A 6 -9.03 -4.43 -10.87
N ALA A 7 -9.47 -3.80 -9.77
CA ALA A 7 -8.89 -2.53 -9.30
C ALA A 7 -7.38 -2.65 -8.94
N ASP A 8 -6.91 -3.87 -8.69
CA ASP A 8 -5.51 -4.24 -8.54
C ASP A 8 -5.31 -5.69 -9.01
N GLU A 9 -4.49 -5.92 -10.05
CA GLU A 9 -4.15 -7.25 -10.59
C GLU A 9 -2.72 -7.69 -10.24
N ARG A 10 -2.03 -6.94 -9.38
CA ARG A 10 -0.64 -7.22 -9.06
C ARG A 10 -0.51 -8.49 -8.23
N ASP A 11 0.36 -9.38 -8.69
CA ASP A 11 0.91 -10.49 -7.91
C ASP A 11 2.12 -10.01 -7.11
N TYR A 12 2.07 -10.18 -5.79
CA TYR A 12 3.15 -9.78 -4.87
C TYR A 12 4.15 -10.91 -4.59
N GLY A 13 3.92 -12.11 -5.14
CA GLY A 13 4.75 -13.29 -4.91
C GLY A 13 6.19 -13.16 -5.38
N ILE A 14 6.44 -12.48 -6.50
CA ILE A 14 7.80 -12.23 -6.98
C ILE A 14 8.58 -11.37 -5.97
N GLY A 15 7.95 -10.32 -5.43
CA GLY A 15 8.55 -9.49 -4.40
C GLY A 15 8.84 -10.29 -3.12
N ALA A 16 7.93 -11.18 -2.74
CA ALA A 16 8.13 -12.05 -1.58
C ALA A 16 9.31 -13.01 -1.78
N GLN A 17 9.43 -13.63 -2.96
CA GLN A 17 10.52 -14.54 -3.30
C GLN A 17 11.89 -13.86 -3.22
N VAL A 18 12.02 -12.64 -3.76
CA VAL A 18 13.27 -11.87 -3.67
C VAL A 18 13.64 -11.61 -2.22
N LEU A 19 12.69 -11.20 -1.38
CA LEU A 19 12.97 -10.95 0.04
C LEU A 19 13.35 -12.22 0.80
N SER A 20 12.69 -13.35 0.50
CA SER A 20 13.03 -14.65 1.07
C SER A 20 14.41 -15.14 0.62
N ASP A 21 14.78 -14.92 -0.64
CA ASP A 21 16.11 -15.25 -1.18
C ASP A 21 17.23 -14.45 -0.49
N LEU A 22 16.93 -13.20 -0.11
CA LEU A 22 17.79 -12.37 0.74
C LEU A 22 17.82 -12.83 2.22
N GLY A 23 17.12 -13.90 2.58
CA GLY A 23 17.10 -14.49 3.92
C GLY A 23 16.13 -13.83 4.90
N LEU A 24 15.20 -13.00 4.42
CA LEU A 24 14.23 -12.32 5.28
C LEU A 24 13.03 -13.22 5.56
N SER A 25 12.64 -13.34 6.83
CA SER A 25 11.44 -14.06 7.27
C SER A 25 10.42 -13.16 7.98
N SER A 26 10.87 -12.01 8.50
CA SER A 26 10.03 -11.02 9.16
C SER A 26 10.48 -9.60 8.84
N ILE A 27 9.54 -8.74 8.42
CA ILE A 27 9.85 -7.38 7.98
C ILE A 27 8.90 -6.34 8.58
N ARG A 28 9.39 -5.11 8.69
CA ARG A 28 8.54 -3.93 8.93
C ARG A 28 8.25 -3.28 7.59
N LEU A 29 7.01 -3.38 7.12
CA LEU A 29 6.63 -2.99 5.78
C LEU A 29 6.18 -1.53 5.73
N MET A 30 6.86 -0.73 4.91
CA MET A 30 6.47 0.64 4.59
C MET A 30 5.38 0.63 3.51
N THR A 31 4.10 0.74 3.89
CA THR A 31 2.98 0.74 2.94
C THR A 31 1.75 1.46 3.47
N ASN A 32 1.01 2.07 2.54
CA ASN A 32 -0.35 2.56 2.77
C ASN A 32 -1.41 1.71 2.05
N ASN A 33 -1.01 0.69 1.30
CA ASN A 33 -1.93 -0.24 0.66
C ASN A 33 -2.04 -1.53 1.50
N PRO A 34 -3.20 -1.83 2.11
CA PRO A 34 -3.45 -3.09 2.81
C PRO A 34 -3.25 -4.34 1.94
N ASP A 35 -3.57 -4.26 0.65
CA ASP A 35 -3.47 -5.42 -0.24
C ASP A 35 -2.02 -5.90 -0.40
N LYS A 36 -1.05 -4.98 -0.25
CA LYS A 36 0.39 -5.34 -0.21
C LYS A 36 0.78 -6.12 1.04
N ILE A 37 0.08 -5.93 2.15
CA ILE A 37 0.33 -6.64 3.41
C ILE A 37 -0.14 -8.08 3.21
N ALA A 38 -1.43 -8.26 2.87
CA ALA A 38 -2.01 -9.58 2.63
C ALA A 38 -1.27 -10.34 1.52
N GLY A 39 -0.89 -9.65 0.44
CA GLY A 39 -0.16 -10.22 -0.67
C GLY A 39 1.28 -10.64 -0.37
N LEU A 40 1.92 -10.14 0.70
CA LEU A 40 3.25 -10.62 1.11
C LEU A 40 3.15 -11.70 2.19
N GLU A 41 2.19 -11.58 3.11
CA GLU A 41 1.92 -12.59 4.14
C GLU A 41 1.51 -13.94 3.53
N GLY A 42 0.71 -13.91 2.44
CA GLY A 42 0.33 -15.11 1.70
C GLY A 42 1.50 -15.90 1.08
N HIS A 43 2.70 -15.32 1.02
CA HIS A 43 3.91 -15.94 0.48
C HIS A 43 4.96 -16.29 1.56
N GLY A 44 4.54 -16.37 2.83
CA GLY A 44 5.38 -16.85 3.93
C GLY A 44 6.28 -15.79 4.57
N LEU A 45 6.14 -14.51 4.21
CA LEU A 45 6.80 -13.40 4.89
C LEU A 45 5.95 -12.88 6.05
N THR A 46 6.51 -12.81 7.24
CA THR A 46 5.81 -12.23 8.40
C THR A 46 5.90 -10.70 8.35
N ILE A 47 4.76 -10.00 8.38
CA ILE A 47 4.75 -8.54 8.52
C ILE A 47 4.67 -8.18 10.01
N SER A 48 5.83 -8.02 10.65
CA SER A 48 5.91 -7.69 12.09
C SER A 48 5.30 -6.33 12.43
N ARG A 49 5.34 -5.38 11.49
CA ARG A 49 4.73 -4.06 11.67
C ARG A 49 4.50 -3.37 10.33
N ARG A 50 3.36 -2.69 10.21
CA ARG A 50 3.15 -1.66 9.17
C ARG A 50 3.76 -0.34 9.61
N VAL A 51 4.60 0.24 8.75
CA VAL A 51 5.11 1.60 8.88
C VAL A 51 4.35 2.48 7.87
N PRO A 52 3.54 3.45 8.32
CA PRO A 52 2.82 4.34 7.41
C PRO A 52 3.78 5.18 6.57
N VAL A 53 3.48 5.34 5.28
CA VAL A 53 4.22 6.27 4.41
C VAL A 53 3.50 7.61 4.49
N GLN A 54 4.07 8.57 5.21
CA GLN A 54 3.45 9.88 5.41
C GLN A 54 3.49 10.68 4.10
N VAL A 55 2.32 11.06 3.60
CA VAL A 55 2.19 11.90 2.39
C VAL A 55 1.31 13.09 2.74
N ARG A 56 1.90 14.30 2.71
CA ARG A 56 1.12 15.51 2.90
C ARG A 56 0.21 15.75 1.69
N CYS A 57 -1.07 15.94 1.99
CA CYS A 57 -2.03 16.38 0.99
C CYS A 57 -1.75 17.83 0.58
N ASN A 58 -1.72 18.09 -0.72
CA ASN A 58 -1.68 19.42 -1.30
C ASN A 58 -2.79 19.56 -2.36
N PRO A 59 -3.13 20.78 -2.82
CA PRO A 59 -4.23 20.98 -3.76
C PRO A 59 -4.13 20.13 -5.03
N ALA A 60 -2.91 19.92 -5.54
CA ALA A 60 -2.66 19.16 -6.76
C ALA A 60 -2.90 17.64 -6.59
N ASN A 61 -2.53 17.05 -5.46
CA ASN A 61 -2.64 15.61 -5.22
C ASN A 61 -3.88 15.20 -4.39
N ALA A 62 -4.64 16.17 -3.88
CA ALA A 62 -5.74 15.93 -2.94
C ALA A 62 -6.82 14.99 -3.48
N ARG A 63 -7.23 15.17 -4.74
CA ARG A 63 -8.24 14.30 -5.37
C ARG A 63 -7.74 12.86 -5.51
N TYR A 64 -6.48 12.69 -5.89
CA TYR A 64 -5.85 11.39 -6.06
C TYR A 64 -5.75 10.65 -4.72
N LEU A 65 -5.23 11.32 -3.69
CA LEU A 65 -5.05 10.73 -2.36
C LEU A 65 -6.39 10.39 -1.70
N ARG A 66 -7.42 11.24 -1.85
CA ARG A 66 -8.80 10.91 -1.42
C ARG A 66 -9.34 9.69 -2.15
N THR A 67 -9.13 9.60 -3.47
CA THR A 67 -9.56 8.42 -4.24
C THR A 67 -8.89 7.15 -3.74
N LYS A 68 -7.58 7.20 -3.46
CA LYS A 68 -6.82 6.07 -2.92
C LYS A 68 -7.35 5.63 -1.55
N ARG A 69 -7.65 6.58 -0.65
CA ARG A 69 -8.20 6.29 0.67
C ARG A 69 -9.65 5.76 0.59
N ASP A 70 -10.55 6.54 0.00
CA ASP A 70 -11.99 6.33 0.09
C ASP A 70 -12.49 5.22 -0.84
N LYS A 71 -11.88 5.08 -2.03
CA LYS A 71 -12.33 4.10 -3.03
C LYS A 71 -11.44 2.86 -3.14
N MET A 72 -10.18 2.96 -2.72
CA MET A 72 -9.21 1.85 -2.82
C MET A 72 -8.68 1.40 -1.45
N GLY A 73 -9.32 1.80 -0.34
CA GLY A 73 -9.01 1.31 1.00
C GLY A 73 -7.63 1.67 1.54
N HIS A 74 -6.91 2.65 0.96
CA HIS A 74 -5.56 2.96 1.41
C HIS A 74 -5.56 3.62 2.80
N LEU A 75 -4.62 3.21 3.65
CA LEU A 75 -4.42 3.68 5.02
C LEU A 75 -3.63 5.00 5.04
N LEU A 76 -4.27 6.05 4.53
CA LEU A 76 -3.71 7.40 4.45
C LEU A 76 -4.36 8.34 5.48
N ASP A 77 -3.53 9.00 6.27
CA ASP A 77 -3.93 10.20 7.00
C ASP A 77 -3.62 11.43 6.14
N LEU A 78 -4.66 12.05 5.59
CA LEU A 78 -4.51 13.15 4.63
C LEU A 78 -4.37 14.52 5.28
N GLY A 79 -4.54 14.63 6.62
CA GLY A 79 -4.57 15.91 7.31
C GLY A 79 -5.54 16.93 6.68
N ARG A 80 -5.36 18.22 6.99
CA ARG A 80 -6.02 19.28 6.23
C ARG A 80 -5.31 19.45 4.89
N CYS A 81 -6.03 19.13 3.81
CA CYS A 81 -5.60 19.46 2.45
C CYS A 81 -5.68 20.97 2.23
N GLY A 82 -4.66 21.71 2.67
CA GLY A 82 -4.54 23.16 2.51
C GLY A 82 -5.27 23.97 3.59
N ASN A 83 -4.48 24.73 4.36
CA ASN A 83 -4.61 26.17 4.52
C ASN A 83 -3.19 26.66 4.85
N HIS A 84 -2.58 27.40 3.93
CA HIS A 84 -1.60 28.41 4.33
C HIS A 84 -2.37 29.61 4.84
#